data_AF-A0A2X3LP50-F1
#
_entry.id   AF-A0A2X3LP50-F1
#
_cell.length_a   1.000
_cell.length_b   1.000
_cell.length_c   1.000
_cell.angle_alpha   90.00
_cell.angle_beta   90.00
_cell.angle_gamma   90.00
#
_symmetry.space_group_name_H-M   'P 1'
#
loop_
_entity.id
_entity.type
_entity.pdbx_description
1 polymer ?
#
loop_
_entity_poly.entity_id
_entity_poly.type
_entity_poly.pdbx_seq_one_letter_code
_entity_poly.pdbx_strand_id
1 'polypeptide(L)'
;MLSLVSVLCALTGCDYIEEGKPESSLLKQQEEHNNKIVLLEKQQAQLKSQLETIQKQQTGIINSTKTLTHVIKSVKDQQNTFIFTEFNPAKTKYFILNNGSVALAGRVLSIDATENGSVIHISLVNLLSTPISNIGFNATWGW
;
A
#
# COMPACT_ATOMS: atom_id res chain seq x y z
N MET A 1 -3.57 101.70 -1.56
CA MET A 1 -4.99 101.34 -1.28
C MET A 1 -5.03 99.86 -0.91
N LEU A 2 -5.60 99.54 0.26
CA LEU A 2 -6.08 98.23 0.78
C LEU A 2 -5.08 97.06 0.77
N SER A 3 -4.50 96.59 1.89
CA SER A 3 -5.03 96.05 3.17
C SER A 3 -5.92 94.80 3.04
N LEU A 4 -5.38 93.67 3.52
CA LEU A 4 -6.04 92.44 4.04
C LEU A 4 -4.94 91.68 4.83
N VAL A 5 -4.67 92.02 6.09
CA VAL A 5 -5.27 91.49 7.34
C VAL A 5 -4.92 90.02 7.65
N SER A 6 -4.08 89.88 8.69
CA SER A 6 -4.15 88.93 9.83
C SER A 6 -4.06 87.42 9.58
N VAL A 7 -3.14 86.75 10.28
CA VAL A 7 -3.42 85.98 11.50
C VAL A 7 -2.10 85.35 12.00
N LEU A 8 -1.76 85.58 13.26
CA LEU A 8 -0.81 84.74 14.01
C LEU A 8 -1.33 83.30 14.00
N CYS A 9 -0.56 82.35 13.46
CA CYS A 9 -0.69 80.96 13.85
C CYS A 9 0.69 80.40 14.16
N ALA A 10 0.94 80.26 15.47
CA ALA A 10 1.99 79.42 15.98
C ALA A 10 1.75 77.99 15.47
N LEU A 11 2.68 77.47 14.68
CA LEU A 11 2.89 76.04 14.59
C LEU A 11 4.37 75.84 14.83
N THR A 12 4.70 75.72 16.11
CA THR A 12 5.79 74.85 16.54
C THR A 12 5.60 73.55 15.77
N GLY A 13 6.42 73.33 14.76
CA GLY A 13 6.65 71.98 14.26
C GLY A 13 7.27 71.24 15.42
N CYS A 14 6.43 70.72 16.32
CA CYS A 14 6.81 69.67 17.24
C CYS A 14 7.20 68.52 16.33
N ASP A 15 8.49 68.44 16.03
CA ASP A 15 9.11 67.19 15.68
C ASP A 15 8.93 66.31 16.92
N TYR A 16 7.81 65.59 16.96
CA TYR A 16 7.59 64.53 17.93
C TYR A 16 8.49 63.37 17.53
N ILE A 17 9.80 63.57 17.66
CA ILE A 17 10.70 62.44 17.85
C ILE A 17 10.33 61.93 19.24
N GLU A 18 9.59 60.83 19.29
CA GLU A 18 9.40 60.06 20.51
C GLU A 18 10.78 59.71 21.07
N GLU A 19 11.22 60.50 22.06
CA GLU A 19 12.48 60.32 22.74
C GLU A 19 12.51 58.94 23.45
N GLY A 20 13.39 58.07 22.96
CA GLY A 20 14.18 57.21 23.83
C GLY A 20 13.68 55.80 24.14
N LYS A 21 12.63 55.27 23.47
CA LYS A 21 12.17 53.88 23.70
C LYS A 21 12.03 52.95 22.47
N PRO A 22 11.71 53.40 21.24
CA PRO A 22 11.35 52.47 20.16
C PRO A 22 12.55 51.65 19.67
N GLU A 23 13.75 52.24 19.60
CA GLU A 23 14.94 51.59 19.04
C GLU A 23 15.43 50.41 19.91
N SER A 24 15.40 50.56 21.24
CA SER A 24 15.73 49.50 22.21
C SER A 24 14.72 48.34 22.20
N SER A 25 13.42 48.64 22.10
CA SER A 25 12.39 47.60 21.99
C SER A 25 12.43 46.86 20.65
N LEU A 26 12.74 47.58 19.56
CA LEU A 26 12.90 46.99 18.23
C LEU A 26 14.13 46.07 18.16
N LEU A 27 15.25 46.46 18.77
CA LEU A 27 16.43 45.60 18.88
C LEU A 27 16.16 44.32 19.67
N LYS A 28 15.41 44.41 20.78
CA LYS A 28 14.97 43.21 21.54
C LYS A 28 14.04 42.32 20.72
N GLN A 29 13.09 42.90 19.98
CA GLN A 29 12.23 42.14 19.07
C GLN A 29 13.05 41.47 17.95
N GLN A 30 14.01 42.16 17.37
CA GLN A 30 14.89 41.63 16.32
C GLN A 30 15.69 40.42 16.84
N GLU A 31 16.23 40.51 18.05
CA GLU A 31 16.96 39.41 18.70
C GLU A 31 16.05 38.21 18.99
N GLU A 32 14.83 38.46 19.47
CA GLU A 32 13.84 37.42 19.74
C GLU A 32 13.36 36.72 18.45
N HIS A 33 13.20 37.48 17.36
CA HIS A 33 12.91 36.94 16.03
C HIS A 33 14.08 36.12 15.49
N ASN A 34 15.31 36.59 15.59
CA ASN A 34 16.51 35.85 15.19
C ASN A 34 16.64 34.53 15.95
N ASN A 35 16.38 34.54 17.27
CA ASN A 35 16.39 33.32 18.09
C ASN A 35 15.31 32.32 17.65
N LYS A 36 14.10 32.78 17.31
CA LYS A 36 13.04 31.92 16.73
C LYS A 36 13.44 31.35 15.38
N ILE A 37 14.09 32.12 14.52
CA ILE A 37 14.56 31.66 13.19
C ILE A 37 15.58 30.53 13.37
N VAL A 38 16.59 30.71 14.21
CA VAL A 38 17.62 29.68 14.48
C VAL A 38 16.99 28.39 15.02
N LEU A 39 15.99 28.51 15.89
CA LEU A 39 15.28 27.34 16.41
C LEU A 39 14.49 26.60 15.31
N LEU A 40 13.81 27.35 14.43
CA LEU A 40 13.05 26.79 13.31
C LEU A 40 13.97 26.11 12.30
N GLU A 41 15.12 26.71 11.97
CA GLU A 41 16.13 26.11 11.09
C GLU A 41 16.66 24.79 11.66
N LYS A 42 16.93 24.75 12.98
CA LYS A 42 17.36 23.52 13.66
C LYS A 42 16.27 22.44 13.61
N GLN A 43 15.01 22.80 13.83
CA GLN A 43 13.88 21.87 13.70
C GLN A 43 13.71 21.36 12.27
N GLN A 44 13.83 22.24 11.26
CA GLN A 44 13.74 21.88 9.86
C GLN A 44 14.84 20.89 9.45
N ALA A 45 16.08 21.12 9.90
CA ALA A 45 17.19 20.21 9.64
C ALA A 45 16.97 18.83 10.30
N GLN A 46 16.45 18.80 11.53
CA GLN A 46 16.12 17.56 12.23
C GLN A 46 14.99 16.79 11.53
N LEU A 47 13.90 17.46 11.15
CA LEU A 47 12.79 16.83 10.43
C LEU A 47 13.23 16.28 9.07
N LYS A 48 14.11 17.00 8.36
CA LYS A 48 14.66 16.56 7.08
C LYS A 48 15.46 15.26 7.22
N SER A 49 16.33 15.15 8.22
CA SER A 49 17.12 13.91 8.41
C SER A 49 16.26 12.71 8.84
N GLN A 50 15.21 12.96 9.64
CA GLN A 50 14.23 11.94 9.99
C GLN A 50 13.47 11.44 8.75
N LEU A 51 13.06 12.35 7.87
CA LEU A 51 12.33 12.01 6.64
C LEU A 51 13.20 11.19 5.68
N GLU A 52 14.47 11.57 5.50
CA GLU A 52 15.44 10.80 4.70
C GLU A 52 15.63 9.38 5.25
N THR A 53 15.69 9.24 6.58
CA THR A 53 15.80 7.92 7.24
C THR A 53 14.56 7.06 6.98
N ILE A 54 13.36 7.64 7.12
CA ILE A 54 12.08 6.96 6.87
C ILE A 54 11.98 6.52 5.41
N GLN A 55 12.32 7.39 4.45
CA GLN A 55 12.27 7.06 3.03
C GLN A 55 13.22 5.91 2.67
N LYS A 56 14.42 5.90 3.25
CA LYS A 56 15.38 4.80 3.07
C LYS A 56 14.85 3.49 3.62
N GLN A 57 14.23 3.50 4.81
CA GLN A 57 13.60 2.33 5.41
C GLN A 57 12.39 1.85 4.60
N GLN A 58 11.56 2.78 4.10
CA GLN A 58 10.36 2.47 3.32
C GLN A 58 10.70 1.67 2.05
N THR A 59 11.80 2.02 1.36
CA THR A 59 12.26 1.26 0.19
C THR A 59 12.59 -0.20 0.55
N GLY A 60 13.24 -0.42 1.70
CA GLY A 60 13.52 -1.77 2.21
C GLY A 60 12.25 -2.55 2.58
N ILE A 61 11.30 -1.89 3.23
CA ILE A 61 10.00 -2.49 3.57
C ILE A 61 9.24 -2.89 2.30
N ILE A 62 9.16 -2.02 1.29
CA ILE A 62 8.46 -2.32 0.02
C ILE A 62 9.06 -3.56 -0.65
N ASN A 63 10.39 -3.65 -0.73
CA ASN A 63 11.05 -4.80 -1.35
C ASN A 63 10.81 -6.08 -0.55
N SER A 64 10.90 -6.01 0.78
CA SER A 64 10.66 -7.16 1.66
C SER A 64 9.21 -7.65 1.55
N THR A 65 8.24 -6.75 1.50
CA THR A 65 6.82 -7.07 1.31
C THR A 65 6.57 -7.75 -0.03
N LYS A 66 7.18 -7.26 -1.13
CA LYS A 66 7.07 -7.92 -2.44
C LYS A 66 7.58 -9.36 -2.38
N THR A 67 8.75 -9.59 -1.81
CA THR A 67 9.31 -10.93 -1.64
C THR A 67 8.38 -11.81 -0.80
N LEU A 68 7.87 -11.29 0.32
CA LEU A 68 6.95 -12.02 1.18
C LEU A 68 5.66 -12.41 0.44
N THR A 69 5.08 -11.51 -0.36
CA THR A 69 3.89 -11.82 -1.17
C THR A 69 4.15 -12.95 -2.17
N HIS A 70 5.31 -12.97 -2.82
CA HIS A 70 5.69 -14.05 -3.74
C HIS A 70 5.83 -15.39 -3.01
N VAL A 71 6.45 -15.40 -1.83
CA VAL A 71 6.57 -16.62 -1.01
C VAL A 71 5.20 -17.12 -0.57
N ILE A 72 4.33 -16.24 -0.06
CA ILE A 72 2.97 -16.60 0.37
C ILE A 72 2.17 -17.19 -0.79
N LYS A 73 2.25 -16.59 -2.00
CA LYS A 73 1.60 -17.15 -3.19
C LYS A 73 2.10 -18.56 -3.49
N SER A 74 3.42 -18.76 -3.49
CA SER A 74 4.03 -20.07 -3.78
C SER A 74 3.60 -21.13 -2.77
N VAL A 75 3.54 -20.78 -1.47
CA VAL A 75 3.05 -21.67 -0.41
C VAL A 75 1.57 -22.00 -0.61
N LYS A 76 0.75 -21.01 -0.99
CA LYS A 76 -0.68 -21.21 -1.25
C LYS A 76 -0.91 -22.12 -2.46
N ASP A 77 -0.16 -21.90 -3.54
CA ASP A 77 -0.23 -22.71 -4.75
C ASP A 77 0.14 -24.17 -4.44
N GLN A 78 1.18 -24.40 -3.63
CA GLN A 78 1.56 -25.74 -3.15
C GLN A 78 0.50 -26.36 -2.24
N GLN A 79 -0.17 -25.58 -1.40
CA GLN A 79 -1.24 -26.10 -0.56
C GLN A 79 -2.46 -26.52 -1.41
N ASN A 80 -2.79 -25.74 -2.45
CA ASN A 80 -3.94 -26.00 -3.31
C ASN A 80 -3.84 -27.36 -4.03
N THR A 81 -2.64 -27.87 -4.31
CA THR A 81 -2.47 -29.21 -4.93
C THR A 81 -2.97 -30.35 -4.06
N PHE A 82 -3.15 -30.13 -2.74
CA PHE A 82 -3.75 -31.09 -1.81
C PHE A 82 -5.24 -30.85 -1.59
N ILE A 83 -5.79 -29.71 -2.01
CA ILE A 83 -7.20 -29.38 -1.77
C ILE A 83 -8.04 -29.79 -2.96
N PHE A 84 -7.54 -29.58 -4.18
CA PHE A 84 -8.22 -29.90 -5.42
C PHE A 84 -7.23 -30.19 -6.55
N THR A 85 -7.74 -30.77 -7.63
CA THR A 85 -6.97 -31.01 -8.85
C THR A 85 -7.59 -30.22 -9.98
N GLU A 86 -6.84 -29.26 -10.50
CA GLU A 86 -7.23 -28.49 -11.68
C GLU A 86 -6.53 -29.06 -12.91
N PHE A 87 -7.29 -29.35 -13.97
CA PHE A 87 -6.73 -29.84 -15.22
C PHE A 87 -7.62 -29.48 -16.40
N ASN A 88 -7.02 -29.39 -17.59
CA ASN A 88 -7.76 -29.27 -18.84
C ASN A 88 -8.06 -30.68 -19.37
N PRO A 89 -9.33 -31.13 -19.41
CA PRO A 89 -9.66 -32.50 -19.79
C PRO A 89 -9.29 -32.81 -21.26
N ALA A 90 -9.30 -31.82 -22.16
CA ALA A 90 -8.92 -32.03 -23.56
C ALA A 90 -7.40 -32.21 -23.77
N LYS A 91 -6.58 -31.82 -22.78
CA LYS A 91 -5.11 -31.93 -22.84
C LYS A 91 -4.56 -32.94 -21.83
N THR A 92 -5.39 -33.48 -20.95
CA THR A 92 -4.95 -34.31 -19.82
C THR A 92 -5.49 -35.72 -19.95
N LYS A 93 -4.59 -36.68 -20.13
CA LYS A 93 -4.96 -38.10 -20.19
C LYS A 93 -5.07 -38.74 -18.82
N TYR A 94 -4.19 -38.38 -17.89
CA TYR A 94 -4.13 -38.94 -16.53
C TYR A 94 -4.05 -37.81 -15.51
N PHE A 95 -4.69 -37.98 -14.36
CA PHE A 95 -4.68 -37.02 -13.26
C PHE A 95 -4.73 -37.74 -11.92
N ILE A 96 -4.37 -37.04 -10.84
CA ILE A 96 -4.42 -37.56 -9.47
C ILE A 96 -5.36 -36.69 -8.65
N LEU A 97 -6.25 -37.30 -7.89
CA LEU A 97 -7.04 -36.65 -6.84
C LEU A 97 -6.48 -37.12 -5.51
N ASN A 98 -5.85 -36.23 -4.73
CA ASN A 98 -5.30 -36.59 -3.42
C ASN A 98 -5.53 -35.46 -2.43
N ASN A 99 -6.28 -35.75 -1.36
CA ASN A 99 -6.54 -34.78 -0.29
C ASN A 99 -5.79 -35.07 1.02
N GLY A 100 -4.81 -35.97 0.98
CA GLY A 100 -4.06 -36.45 2.15
C GLY A 100 -4.67 -37.67 2.83
N SER A 101 -5.97 -37.92 2.67
CA SER A 101 -6.67 -39.06 3.28
C SER A 101 -7.18 -40.06 2.25
N VAL A 102 -7.69 -39.58 1.11
CA VAL A 102 -8.15 -40.38 -0.02
C VAL A 102 -7.32 -40.03 -1.24
N ALA A 103 -6.86 -41.05 -1.96
CA ALA A 103 -6.06 -40.91 -3.16
C ALA A 103 -6.63 -41.76 -4.30
N LEU A 104 -6.97 -41.09 -5.41
CA LEU A 104 -7.45 -41.70 -6.65
C LEU A 104 -6.55 -41.33 -7.82
N ALA A 105 -6.27 -42.28 -8.70
CA ALA A 105 -5.78 -41.96 -10.04
C ALA A 105 -6.94 -42.00 -11.03
N GLY A 106 -7.00 -40.99 -11.88
CA GLY A 106 -8.01 -40.86 -12.92
C GLY A 106 -7.40 -40.88 -14.31
N ARG A 107 -8.18 -41.39 -15.27
CA ARG A 107 -7.87 -41.35 -16.69
C ARG A 107 -9.08 -40.84 -17.47
N VAL A 108 -8.86 -39.82 -18.29
CA VAL A 108 -9.86 -39.35 -19.28
C VAL A 108 -9.88 -40.33 -20.45
N LEU A 109 -11.07 -40.80 -20.81
CA LEU A 109 -11.29 -41.77 -21.88
C LEU A 109 -11.79 -41.08 -23.15
N SER A 110 -12.84 -40.27 -23.04
CA SER A 110 -13.41 -39.44 -24.11
C SER A 110 -14.09 -38.21 -23.52
N ILE A 111 -14.31 -37.22 -24.39
CA ILE A 111 -15.11 -36.03 -24.11
C ILE A 111 -16.08 -35.90 -25.26
N ASP A 112 -17.36 -36.04 -24.96
CA ASP A 112 -18.43 -36.03 -25.94
C ASP A 112 -19.29 -34.77 -25.75
N ALA A 113 -19.57 -34.06 -26.83
CA ALA A 113 -20.43 -32.89 -26.81
C ALA A 113 -21.90 -33.31 -26.68
N THR A 114 -22.67 -32.56 -25.90
CA THR A 114 -24.12 -32.72 -25.77
C THR A 114 -24.83 -31.41 -26.09
N GLU A 115 -26.15 -31.45 -26.22
CA GLU A 115 -26.97 -30.27 -26.55
C GLU A 115 -26.73 -29.09 -25.59
N ASN A 116 -26.48 -29.37 -24.31
CA ASN A 116 -26.32 -28.35 -23.27
C ASN A 116 -24.97 -28.44 -22.51
N GLY A 117 -23.96 -29.10 -23.08
CA GLY A 117 -22.66 -29.20 -22.42
C GLY A 117 -21.77 -30.33 -22.94
N SER A 118 -21.12 -31.03 -22.02
CA SER A 118 -20.20 -32.12 -22.36
C SER A 118 -20.30 -33.25 -21.34
N VAL A 119 -20.05 -34.47 -21.80
CA VAL A 119 -19.88 -35.65 -20.96
C VAL A 119 -18.41 -36.05 -21.03
N ILE A 120 -17.77 -36.18 -19.87
CA ILE A 120 -16.40 -36.67 -19.76
C ILE A 120 -16.44 -38.10 -19.23
N HIS A 121 -16.02 -39.05 -20.05
CA HIS A 121 -15.89 -40.44 -19.64
C HIS A 121 -14.56 -40.63 -18.92
N ILE A 122 -14.61 -41.04 -17.65
CA ILE A 122 -13.43 -41.16 -16.78
C ILE A 122 -13.38 -42.56 -16.18
N SER A 123 -12.17 -43.13 -16.11
CA SER A 123 -11.87 -44.29 -15.26
C SER A 123 -11.13 -43.83 -14.01
N LEU A 124 -11.56 -44.30 -12.83
CA LEU A 124 -10.95 -44.00 -11.53
C LEU A 124 -10.45 -45.29 -10.88
N VAL A 125 -9.29 -45.22 -10.23
CA VAL A 125 -8.73 -46.31 -9.42
C VAL A 125 -8.35 -45.79 -8.04
N ASN A 126 -8.72 -46.56 -7.01
CA ASN A 126 -8.28 -46.32 -5.64
C ASN A 126 -6.81 -46.67 -5.48
N LEU A 127 -6.02 -45.76 -4.93
CA LEU A 127 -4.59 -45.96 -4.69
C LEU A 127 -4.29 -46.51 -3.28
N LEU A 128 -5.32 -46.64 -2.43
CA LEU A 128 -5.19 -47.18 -1.08
C LEU A 128 -5.39 -48.70 -1.06
N SER A 129 -4.86 -49.35 -0.02
CA SER A 129 -5.00 -50.79 0.19
C SER A 129 -6.39 -51.23 0.68
N THR A 130 -7.21 -50.30 1.16
CA THR A 130 -8.56 -50.56 1.65
C THR A 130 -9.61 -50.02 0.69
N PRO A 131 -10.71 -50.76 0.43
CA PRO A 131 -11.81 -50.25 -0.39
C PRO A 131 -12.40 -48.97 0.17
N ILE A 132 -12.77 -48.07 -0.74
CA ILE A 132 -13.47 -46.81 -0.43
C ILE A 132 -14.78 -46.78 -1.23
N SER A 133 -15.82 -46.19 -0.64
CA SER A 133 -17.17 -46.18 -1.22
C SER A 133 -17.88 -44.89 -0.81
N ASN A 134 -18.99 -44.56 -1.50
CA ASN A 134 -19.80 -43.37 -1.24
C ASN A 134 -19.02 -42.04 -1.38
N ILE A 135 -18.15 -41.95 -2.39
CA ILE A 135 -17.35 -40.75 -2.66
C ILE A 135 -18.24 -39.69 -3.34
N GLY A 136 -18.26 -38.48 -2.76
CA GLY A 136 -18.78 -37.29 -3.43
C GLY A 136 -17.67 -36.49 -4.09
N PHE A 137 -17.95 -35.91 -5.27
CA PHE A 137 -17.02 -35.02 -5.96
C PHE A 137 -17.58 -33.60 -5.99
N ASN A 138 -16.78 -32.64 -5.52
CA ASN A 138 -17.03 -31.24 -5.80
C ASN A 138 -16.32 -30.87 -7.10
N ALA A 139 -17.08 -30.40 -8.09
CA ALA A 139 -16.56 -30.07 -9.41
C ALA A 139 -16.97 -28.64 -9.78
N THR A 140 -16.02 -27.89 -10.32
CA THR A 140 -16.24 -26.61 -10.98
C THR A 140 -15.62 -26.71 -12.36
N TRP A 141 -16.34 -26.23 -13.37
CA TRP A 141 -15.91 -26.29 -14.76
C TRP A 141 -16.21 -24.95 -15.44
N GLY A 142 -15.53 -24.72 -16.56
CA GLY A 142 -15.64 -23.49 -17.34
C GLY A 142 -15.07 -23.66 -18.75
N TRP A 143 -15.22 -22.61 -19.54
CA TRP A 143 -14.72 -22.50 -20.91
C TRP A 143 -13.41 -21.72 -20.95
#